data_AF-A0A536ARJ9-F1
#
_entry.id   AF-A0A536ARJ9-F1
#
_cell.length_a   1.000
_cell.length_b   1.000
_cell.length_c   1.000
_cell.angle_alpha   90.00
_cell.angle_beta   90.00
_cell.angle_gamma   90.00
#
_symmetry.space_group_name_H-M   'P 1'
#
loop_
_entity.id
_entity.type
_entity.pdbx_description
1 polymer ?
#
loop_
_entity_poly.entity_id
_entity_poly.type
_entity_poly.pdbx_seq_one_letter_code
_entity_poly.pdbx_strand_id
1 'polypeptide(L)'
;MSKIQPERARPDVAAAIRGGDWSLPMEGEGVPADASLKQALYWRQIYTEILAMEEKVLDRIRRLMAKQSEPGRREVELTNVPVVVAQAEKFRQRLGYWEARIQQLEAAAPMTL
;
A
#
# COMPACT_ATOMS: atom_id res chain seq x y z
N MET A 1 24.29 -3.07 37.41
CA MET A 1 24.09 -2.41 36.09
C MET A 1 23.14 -3.26 35.28
N SER A 2 21.85 -2.93 35.28
CA SER A 2 20.85 -3.65 34.49
C SER A 2 21.01 -3.26 33.03
N LYS A 3 21.26 -4.23 32.15
CA LYS A 3 21.25 -4.00 30.70
C LYS A 3 19.79 -3.72 30.33
N ILE A 4 19.47 -2.44 30.10
CA ILE A 4 18.22 -2.04 29.48
C ILE A 4 18.22 -2.72 28.10
N GLN A 5 17.41 -3.77 27.95
CA GLN A 5 17.10 -4.29 26.61
C GLN A 5 16.45 -3.14 25.84
N PRO A 6 16.89 -2.84 24.61
CA PRO A 6 16.20 -1.83 23.81
C PRO A 6 14.74 -2.28 23.72
N GLU A 7 13.82 -1.37 24.07
CA GLU A 7 12.38 -1.61 23.93
C GLU A 7 12.14 -2.28 22.57
N ARG A 8 11.60 -3.50 22.59
CA ARG A 8 11.17 -4.17 21.37
C ARG A 8 10.23 -3.20 20.66
N ALA A 9 10.64 -2.70 19.51
CA ALA A 9 9.85 -1.76 18.72
C ALA A 9 8.41 -2.26 18.60
N ARG A 10 7.45 -1.39 18.91
CA ARG A 10 6.02 -1.67 18.83
C ARG A 10 5.66 -2.20 17.42
N PRO A 11 5.29 -3.48 17.27
CA PRO A 11 5.10 -4.07 15.95
C PRO A 11 3.92 -3.45 15.19
N ASP A 12 2.92 -2.96 15.91
CA ASP A 12 1.78 -2.20 15.39
C ASP A 12 2.21 -0.86 14.77
N VAL A 13 3.15 -0.15 15.41
CA VAL A 13 3.71 1.11 14.86
C VAL A 13 4.51 0.83 13.60
N ALA A 14 5.36 -0.21 13.62
CA ALA A 14 6.13 -0.61 12.45
C ALA A 14 5.21 -1.02 11.28
N ALA A 15 4.12 -1.73 11.56
CA ALA A 15 3.13 -2.12 10.57
C ALA A 15 2.37 -0.91 10.00
N ALA A 16 1.98 0.06 10.82
CA ALA A 16 1.32 1.29 10.37
C ALA A 16 2.24 2.12 9.46
N ILE A 17 3.51 2.26 9.82
CA ILE A 17 4.52 2.93 8.96
C ILE A 17 4.70 2.17 7.65
N ARG A 18 4.94 0.84 7.72
CA ARG A 18 5.08 0.00 6.52
C ARG A 18 3.82 0.02 5.65
N GLY A 19 2.64 0.17 6.24
CA GLY A 19 1.38 0.21 5.53
C GLY A 19 1.08 1.56 4.87
N GLY A 20 1.38 2.68 5.53
CA GLY A 20 0.98 4.01 5.08
C GLY A 20 2.07 4.85 4.42
N ASP A 21 3.35 4.54 4.63
CA ASP A 21 4.45 5.27 4.01
C ASP A 21 4.63 4.81 2.56
N TRP A 22 4.25 5.69 1.64
CA TRP A 22 4.32 5.49 0.19
C TRP A 22 5.76 5.41 -0.33
N SER A 23 6.73 5.97 0.39
CA SER A 23 8.16 5.92 0.03
C SER A 23 8.76 4.53 0.24
N LEU A 24 8.14 3.70 1.10
CA LEU A 24 8.65 2.39 1.43
C LEU A 24 8.15 1.32 0.43
N PRO A 25 9.06 0.61 -0.27
CA PRO A 25 8.67 -0.49 -1.13
C PRO A 25 8.16 -1.71 -0.32
N MET A 26 7.55 -2.66 -1.02
CA MET A 26 7.42 -4.01 -0.46
C MET A 26 8.78 -4.70 -0.40
N GLU A 27 8.89 -5.66 0.52
CA GLU A 27 10.08 -6.48 0.63
C GLU A 27 10.33 -7.27 -0.65
N GLY A 28 11.55 -7.18 -1.19
CA GLY A 28 11.94 -7.83 -2.44
C GLY A 28 11.51 -7.10 -3.72
N GLU A 29 10.85 -5.93 -3.62
CA GLU A 29 10.32 -5.21 -4.79
C GLU A 29 11.37 -4.79 -5.82
N GLY A 30 12.57 -4.43 -5.36
CA GLY A 30 13.63 -3.92 -6.23
C GLY A 30 13.36 -2.49 -6.73
N VAL A 31 14.18 -2.02 -7.67
CA VAL A 31 14.08 -0.67 -8.25
C VAL A 31 13.31 -0.73 -9.57
N PRO A 32 12.18 0.00 -9.74
CA PRO A 32 11.38 -0.06 -10.96
C PRO A 32 12.16 0.25 -12.25
N ALA A 33 13.12 1.18 -12.19
CA ALA A 33 13.93 1.58 -13.34
C ALA A 33 14.77 0.44 -13.94
N ASP A 34 15.18 -0.54 -13.11
CA ASP A 34 16.04 -1.66 -13.51
C ASP A 34 15.23 -2.92 -13.86
N ALA A 35 13.90 -2.86 -13.68
CA ALA A 35 13.04 -4.01 -13.84
C ALA A 35 12.84 -4.40 -15.31
N SER A 36 12.80 -5.71 -15.55
CA SER A 36 12.29 -6.32 -16.78
C SER A 36 10.77 -6.20 -16.88
N LEU A 37 10.22 -6.41 -18.08
CA LEU A 37 8.76 -6.40 -18.28
C LEU A 37 8.06 -7.46 -17.43
N LYS A 38 8.67 -8.64 -17.29
CA LYS A 38 8.15 -9.71 -16.43
C LYS A 38 8.06 -9.29 -14.97
N GLN A 39 9.09 -8.63 -14.43
CA GLN A 39 9.08 -8.11 -13.06
C GLN A 39 8.05 -7.00 -12.89
N ALA A 40 7.93 -6.11 -13.88
CA ALA A 40 6.98 -5.01 -13.81
C ALA A 40 5.52 -5.52 -13.81
N LEU A 41 5.20 -6.50 -14.65
CA LEU A 41 3.88 -7.15 -14.66
C LEU A 41 3.59 -7.91 -13.35
N TYR A 42 4.60 -8.57 -12.78
CA TYR A 42 4.49 -9.26 -11.50
C TYR A 42 4.13 -8.31 -10.36
N TRP A 43 4.88 -7.21 -10.21
CA TRP A 43 4.62 -6.25 -9.15
C TRP A 43 3.33 -5.46 -9.36
N ARG A 44 3.00 -5.10 -10.60
CA ARG A 44 1.68 -4.53 -10.93
C ARG A 44 0.56 -5.43 -10.40
N GLN A 45 0.62 -6.73 -10.67
CA GLN A 45 -0.40 -7.68 -10.22
C GLN A 45 -0.55 -7.70 -8.69
N ILE A 46 0.57 -7.77 -7.95
CA ILE A 46 0.53 -7.79 -6.48
C ILE A 46 -0.06 -6.48 -5.93
N TYR A 47 0.37 -5.33 -6.45
CA TYR A 47 -0.16 -4.04 -6.01
C TYR A 47 -1.65 -3.89 -6.31
N THR A 48 -2.12 -4.41 -7.45
CA THR A 48 -3.55 -4.46 -7.79
C THR A 48 -4.35 -5.32 -6.80
N GLU A 49 -3.85 -6.50 -6.44
CA GLU A 49 -4.50 -7.38 -5.47
C GLU A 49 -4.68 -6.72 -4.11
N ILE A 50 -3.60 -6.09 -3.61
CA ILE A 50 -3.62 -5.44 -2.30
C ILE A 50 -4.49 -4.19 -2.32
N LEU A 51 -4.39 -3.34 -3.36
CA LEU A 51 -5.24 -2.16 -3.50
C LEU A 51 -6.72 -2.54 -3.52
N ALA A 52 -7.10 -3.57 -4.28
CA ALA A 52 -8.48 -4.04 -4.33
C ALA A 52 -8.98 -4.56 -2.98
N MET A 53 -8.11 -5.16 -2.16
CA MET A 53 -8.44 -5.55 -0.79
C MET A 53 -8.68 -4.31 0.09
N GLU A 54 -7.76 -3.34 0.10
CA GLU A 54 -7.87 -2.14 0.93
C GLU A 54 -9.11 -1.30 0.59
N GLU A 55 -9.44 -1.17 -0.69
CA GLU A 55 -10.66 -0.47 -1.13
C GLU A 55 -11.92 -1.17 -0.63
N LYS A 56 -11.96 -2.51 -0.62
CA LYS A 56 -13.07 -3.28 -0.03
C LYS A 56 -13.16 -3.09 1.49
N VAL A 57 -12.03 -3.00 2.18
CA VAL A 57 -11.98 -2.73 3.63
C VAL A 57 -12.55 -1.33 3.92
N LEU A 58 -12.09 -0.31 3.20
CA LEU A 58 -12.58 1.06 3.34
C LEU A 58 -14.09 1.16 3.10
N ASP A 59 -14.58 0.53 2.04
CA ASP A 59 -16.00 0.46 1.74
C ASP A 59 -16.81 -0.25 2.84
N ARG A 60 -16.25 -1.31 3.43
CA ARG A 60 -16.90 -2.00 4.54
C ARG A 60 -16.95 -1.12 5.78
N ILE A 61 -15.87 -0.40 6.11
CA ILE A 61 -15.83 0.55 7.22
C ILE A 61 -16.94 1.60 7.07
N ARG A 62 -17.04 2.23 5.90
CA ARG A 62 -18.08 3.23 5.59
C ARG A 62 -19.50 2.69 5.79
N ARG A 63 -19.77 1.46 5.33
CA ARG A 63 -21.09 0.81 5.52
C ARG A 63 -21.40 0.51 6.98
N LEU A 64 -20.41 0.16 7.79
CA LEU A 64 -20.60 -0.09 9.23
C LEU A 64 -20.84 1.22 9.98
N MET A 65 -20.10 2.27 9.66
CA MET A 65 -20.23 3.61 10.26
C MET A 65 -21.62 4.22 10.09
N ALA A 66 -22.30 3.92 8.98
CA ALA A 66 -23.67 4.39 8.73
C ALA A 66 -24.68 3.91 9.78
N LYS A 67 -24.38 2.81 10.49
CA LYS A 67 -25.24 2.21 11.52
C LYS A 67 -24.79 2.52 12.95
N GLN A 68 -23.66 3.22 13.12
CA GLN A 68 -23.11 3.57 14.43
C GLN A 68 -23.76 4.84 14.99
N SER A 69 -23.70 4.95 16.32
CA SER A 69 -23.96 6.22 17.02
C SER A 69 -22.94 7.28 16.60
N GLU A 70 -23.28 8.55 16.78
CA GLU A 70 -22.41 9.67 16.39
C GLU A 70 -21.04 9.64 17.09
N PRO A 71 -20.93 9.38 18.41
CA PRO A 71 -19.63 9.23 19.06
C PRO A 71 -18.81 8.07 18.50
N GLY A 72 -19.45 6.92 18.21
CA GLY A 72 -18.77 5.75 17.66
C GLY A 72 -18.26 5.98 16.23
N ARG A 73 -19.07 6.65 15.40
CA ARG A 73 -18.67 7.04 14.05
C ARG A 73 -17.48 7.98 14.08
N ARG A 74 -17.51 9.00 14.95
CA ARG A 74 -16.44 9.98 15.08
C ARG A 74 -15.12 9.34 15.49
N GLU A 75 -15.14 8.37 16.40
CA GLU A 75 -13.92 7.65 16.79
C GLU A 75 -13.32 6.88 15.61
N VAL A 76 -14.15 6.21 14.80
CA VAL A 76 -13.71 5.47 13.61
C VAL A 76 -13.14 6.41 12.53
N GLU A 77 -13.72 7.60 12.37
CA GLU A 77 -13.21 8.65 11.46
C GLU A 77 -11.82 9.14 11.86
N LEU A 78 -11.49 9.15 13.15
CA LEU A 78 -10.20 9.62 13.66
C LEU A 78 -9.12 8.53 13.66
N THR A 79 -9.50 7.26 13.83
CA THR A 79 -8.56 6.18 14.11
C THR A 79 -8.41 5.16 13.00
N ASN A 80 -9.51 4.79 12.33
CA ASN A 80 -9.51 3.69 11.36
C ASN A 80 -9.48 4.20 9.92
N VAL A 81 -10.34 5.17 9.59
CA VAL A 81 -10.45 5.70 8.22
C VAL A 81 -9.12 6.24 7.71
N PRO A 82 -8.37 7.07 8.45
CA PRO A 82 -7.13 7.64 7.94
C PRO A 82 -6.06 6.58 7.67
N VAL A 83 -6.00 5.53 8.50
CA VAL A 83 -5.03 4.43 8.33
C VAL A 83 -5.29 3.66 7.05
N VAL A 84 -6.53 3.23 6.81
CA VAL A 84 -6.88 2.45 5.61
C VAL A 84 -6.78 3.31 4.35
N VAL A 85 -7.11 4.61 4.43
CA VAL A 85 -6.91 5.54 3.31
C VAL A 85 -5.44 5.67 2.96
N ALA A 86 -4.55 5.90 3.95
CA ALA A 86 -3.12 6.01 3.71
C ALA A 86 -2.54 4.71 3.12
N GLN A 87 -3.00 3.55 3.58
CA GLN A 87 -2.63 2.25 3.01
C GLN A 87 -3.05 2.13 1.54
N ALA A 88 -4.32 2.42 1.23
CA ALA A 88 -4.81 2.39 -0.15
C ALA A 88 -4.05 3.38 -1.06
N GLU A 89 -3.77 4.58 -0.57
CA GLU A 89 -3.00 5.58 -1.31
C GLU A 89 -1.57 5.13 -1.60
N LYS A 90 -0.88 4.53 -0.62
CA LYS A 90 0.41 3.90 -0.85
C LYS A 90 0.35 2.90 -1.99
N PHE A 91 -0.56 1.94 -1.94
CA PHE A 91 -0.62 0.88 -2.95
C PHE A 91 -0.98 1.43 -4.32
N ARG A 92 -1.84 2.46 -4.39
CA ARG A 92 -2.18 3.17 -5.62
C ARG A 92 -0.98 3.89 -6.24
N GLN A 93 -0.17 4.58 -5.43
CA GLN A 93 1.03 5.26 -5.93
C GLN A 93 2.07 4.26 -6.44
N ARG A 94 2.33 3.20 -5.68
CA ARG A 94 3.27 2.14 -6.09
C ARG A 94 2.80 1.42 -7.35
N LEU A 95 1.50 1.15 -7.47
CA LEU A 95 0.90 0.61 -8.70
C LEU A 95 1.20 1.52 -9.89
N GLY A 96 1.01 2.84 -9.73
CA GLY A 96 1.31 3.82 -10.76
C GLY A 96 2.77 3.80 -11.24
N TYR A 97 3.74 3.57 -10.35
CA TYR A 97 5.14 3.39 -10.76
C TYR A 97 5.33 2.17 -11.66
N TRP A 98 4.67 1.06 -11.35
CA TRP A 98 4.76 -0.16 -12.15
C TRP A 98 4.03 -0.06 -13.48
N GLU A 99 2.87 0.59 -13.52
CA GLU A 99 2.15 0.89 -14.76
C GLU A 99 2.98 1.79 -15.69
N ALA A 100 3.59 2.85 -15.15
CA ALA A 100 4.48 3.72 -15.91
C ALA A 100 5.70 2.94 -16.45
N ARG A 101 6.28 2.04 -15.65
CA ARG A 101 7.41 1.22 -16.09
C ARG A 101 7.02 0.25 -17.22
N ILE A 102 5.84 -0.36 -17.14
CA ILE A 102 5.33 -1.23 -18.21
C ILE A 102 5.21 -0.44 -19.51
N GLN A 103 4.59 0.74 -19.47
CA GLN A 103 4.44 1.60 -20.65
C GLN A 103 5.80 1.96 -21.28
N GLN A 104 6.80 2.28 -20.46
CA GLN A 104 8.17 2.57 -20.94
C GLN A 104 8.81 1.37 -21.64
N LEU A 105 8.66 0.18 -21.06
CA LEU A 105 9.24 -1.06 -21.59
C LEU A 105 8.56 -1.51 -22.88
N GLU A 106 7.24 -1.37 -22.96
CA GLU A 106 6.45 -1.66 -24.16
C GLU A 106 6.78 -0.68 -25.29
N ALA A 107 6.96 0.62 -24.98
CA ALA A 107 7.37 1.61 -25.98
C ALA A 107 8.82 1.40 -26.48
N ALA A 108 9.69 0.84 -25.63
CA ALA A 108 11.07 0.52 -25.99
C ALA A 108 11.22 -0.81 -26.76
N ALA A 109 10.21 -1.68 -26.73
CA ALA A 109 10.19 -2.87 -27.54
C ALA A 109 9.94 -2.47 -29.01
N PRO A 110 10.86 -2.74 -29.95
CA PRO A 110 10.63 -2.38 -31.34
C PRO A 110 9.37 -3.07 -31.85
N MET A 111 8.49 -2.32 -32.53
CA MET A 111 7.45 -2.88 -33.38
C MET A 111 8.13 -3.74 -34.45
N THR A 112 8.29 -5.04 -34.19
CA THR A 112 8.54 -6.01 -35.25
C THR A 112 7.29 -6.07 -36.12
N LEU A 113 7.29 -5.28 -37.19
CA LEU A 113 6.49 -5.50 -38.40
C LEU A 113 7.18 -6.54 -39.29
#